data_AF-A0A955ZNE0-F1
#
_entry.id   AF-A0A955ZNE0-F1
#
_cell.length_a   1.000
_cell.length_b   1.000
_cell.length_c   1.000
_cell.angle_alpha   90.00
_cell.angle_beta   90.00
_cell.angle_gamma   90.00
#
_symmetry.space_group_name_H-M   'P 1'
#
loop_
_entity.id
_entity.type
_entity.pdbx_description
1 polymer ?
#
loop_
_entity_poly.entity_id
_entity_poly.type
_entity_poly.pdbx_seq_one_letter_code
_entity_poly.pdbx_strand_id
1 'polypeptide(L)'
;MKPLWALAGACLALACTAKRDIPEQTAALYVEVTLPNGDPLPGVNDAPLPLPIGEVDLDFSVRALLPSGDPDTAFKGFVRISATPGAVVSVTGDRATGRNVLLLDGQAVGQHVRIRNARGPTSLWAEDIGYVPVDPEKPPECADGIDNDKDGTIDYPQDPGCAFANDDTESGGTYAAGVSAPVRYALPRLGDMQGRGARTPYEQEGVEIATKAPPGVDCAADPSACPNVIVTRISADGFYVTDTSDPNGYNHAFAFTFSAPGGLRVCDRITQLSGTASEFFGFTELGFPSFQQHDWRFPTQTDPGDGPCQVPEPIVIDSTSSADDALLEKIESALVRVADVKVGAFFGPEPAIGGFAENKSSCDLDGNGAIDFDTPGSNEAACANACGADPNCVEWTGYASRGNYRVVFGDNRSIQVNTQSVSQFNPVQMRGKAIRFLSGTLRNFSGGALNWTIEARCLDDLVCDDPSQPACVKGPTDPVSSQIACVFPRTENDPNEASN
;
A
#
# COMPACT_ATOMS: atom_id res chain seq x y z
N MET A 1 -36.42 67.62 -16.07
CA MET A 1 -35.27 67.85 -15.17
C MET A 1 -35.11 66.61 -14.30
N LYS A 2 -33.98 65.90 -14.48
CA LYS A 2 -33.34 64.83 -13.69
C LYS A 2 -34.18 63.65 -13.10
N PRO A 3 -33.81 62.38 -13.40
CA PRO A 3 -34.20 61.21 -12.63
C PRO A 3 -33.21 60.94 -11.48
N LEU A 4 -33.65 60.29 -10.40
CA LEU A 4 -32.76 59.61 -9.45
C LEU A 4 -33.22 58.16 -9.29
N TRP A 5 -32.35 57.25 -9.70
CA TRP A 5 -32.42 55.81 -9.50
C TRP A 5 -31.36 55.39 -8.46
N ALA A 6 -31.57 54.20 -7.91
CA ALA A 6 -30.64 53.34 -7.14
C ALA A 6 -30.50 53.61 -5.63
N LEU A 7 -31.31 52.86 -4.86
CA LEU A 7 -30.96 52.38 -3.51
C LEU A 7 -30.04 51.16 -3.68
N ALA A 8 -28.75 51.34 -3.45
CA ALA A 8 -27.80 50.25 -3.26
C ALA A 8 -27.74 49.93 -1.76
N GLY A 9 -28.16 48.73 -1.40
CA GLY A 9 -28.01 48.19 -0.04
C GLY A 9 -26.53 47.90 0.24
N ALA A 10 -25.98 48.57 1.25
CA ALA A 10 -24.67 48.28 1.78
C ALA A 10 -24.77 47.03 2.68
N CYS A 11 -24.50 45.86 2.10
CA CYS A 11 -24.03 44.70 2.88
C CYS A 11 -22.61 45.01 3.34
N LEU A 12 -22.47 45.36 4.63
CA LEU A 12 -21.16 45.35 5.30
C LEU A 12 -20.73 43.90 5.44
N ALA A 13 -19.96 43.43 4.46
CA ALA A 13 -19.09 42.29 4.63
C ALA A 13 -18.03 42.69 5.66
N LEU A 14 -18.16 42.22 6.90
CA LEU A 14 -17.02 42.05 7.79
C LEU A 14 -16.19 40.89 7.22
N ALA A 15 -15.49 41.17 6.11
CA ALA A 15 -14.38 40.36 5.69
C ALA A 15 -13.30 40.50 6.75
N CYS A 16 -12.70 39.40 7.19
CA CYS A 16 -11.50 39.39 8.01
C CYS A 16 -10.41 40.20 7.29
N THR A 17 -10.29 41.49 7.61
CA THR A 17 -9.17 42.34 7.19
C THR A 17 -8.16 42.47 8.33
N ALA A 18 -7.85 41.35 9.00
CA ALA A 18 -6.57 41.23 9.67
C ALA A 18 -5.52 40.99 8.58
N LYS A 19 -5.11 42.07 7.92
CA LYS A 19 -3.89 42.08 7.14
C LYS A 19 -2.76 42.10 8.17
N ARG A 20 -2.25 40.93 8.58
CA ARG A 20 -0.97 40.87 9.28
C ARG A 20 0.07 41.35 8.27
N ASP A 21 0.63 42.52 8.51
CA ASP A 21 1.87 42.91 7.84
C ASP A 21 2.91 41.89 8.30
N ILE A 22 3.36 41.05 7.37
CA ILE A 22 4.51 40.19 7.60
C ILE A 22 5.67 41.16 7.89
N PRO A 23 6.29 41.12 9.08
CA PRO A 23 7.33 42.07 9.45
C PRO A 23 8.40 42.13 8.35
N GLU A 24 8.88 43.33 8.02
CA GLU A 24 9.95 43.61 7.04
C GLU A 24 11.30 42.90 7.33
N GLN A 25 11.34 41.96 8.29
CA GLN A 25 12.43 41.05 8.58
C GLN A 25 12.23 39.61 8.05
N THR A 26 11.15 39.29 7.34
CA THR A 26 11.03 38.00 6.66
C THR A 26 11.82 37.98 5.36
N ALA A 27 13.14 37.81 5.46
CA ALA A 27 14.01 37.46 4.34
C ALA A 27 15.16 36.55 4.82
N ALA A 28 14.77 35.29 5.05
CA ALA A 28 15.51 34.06 4.82
C ALA A 28 16.67 33.64 5.73
N LEU A 29 16.55 32.42 6.24
CA LEU A 29 17.70 31.56 6.51
C LEU A 29 17.66 30.40 5.51
N TYR A 30 18.65 30.36 4.64
CA TYR A 30 18.83 29.22 3.76
C TYR A 30 19.71 28.21 4.48
N VAL A 31 19.15 27.06 4.78
CA VAL A 31 19.86 26.05 5.55
C VAL A 31 20.52 25.04 4.61
N GLU A 32 21.82 25.15 4.36
CA GLU A 32 22.53 24.14 3.57
C GLU A 32 22.87 22.93 4.44
N VAL A 33 22.58 21.73 3.93
CA VAL A 33 22.89 20.44 4.57
C VAL A 33 23.96 19.70 3.77
N THR A 34 25.15 19.54 4.34
CA THR A 34 26.35 18.92 3.72
C THR A 34 27.01 17.89 4.65
N LEU A 35 27.98 17.10 4.17
CA LEU A 35 28.81 16.24 5.04
C LEU A 35 29.69 17.07 6.01
N PRO A 36 30.23 16.48 7.10
CA PRO A 36 31.12 17.18 8.04
C PRO A 36 32.35 17.86 7.42
N ASN A 37 32.83 17.36 6.29
CA ASN A 37 33.96 17.91 5.54
C ASN A 37 33.55 18.94 4.48
N GLY A 38 32.26 19.25 4.35
CA GLY A 38 31.69 20.16 3.35
C GLY A 38 31.42 19.52 1.98
N ASP A 39 31.66 18.22 1.82
CA ASP A 39 31.34 17.50 0.58
C ASP A 39 29.82 17.24 0.45
N PRO A 40 29.31 17.00 -0.77
CA PRO A 40 27.96 16.50 -0.97
C PRO A 40 27.73 15.17 -0.26
N LEU A 41 26.49 14.89 0.16
CA LEU A 41 26.14 13.60 0.74
C LEU A 41 26.44 12.43 -0.23
N PRO A 42 26.73 11.22 0.28
CA PRO A 42 26.99 10.05 -0.57
C PRO A 42 25.81 9.77 -1.52
N GLY A 43 26.06 9.24 -2.72
CA GLY A 43 25.01 8.91 -3.69
C GLY A 43 24.37 10.11 -4.40
N VAL A 44 24.84 11.35 -4.17
CA VAL A 44 24.40 12.55 -4.91
C VAL A 44 24.93 12.55 -6.34
N ASN A 45 26.19 12.14 -6.54
CA ASN A 45 26.87 12.15 -7.85
C ASN A 45 27.19 10.75 -8.39
N ASP A 46 26.86 9.70 -7.64
CA ASP A 46 27.25 8.31 -7.91
C ASP A 46 26.04 7.42 -8.25
N ALA A 47 26.31 6.13 -8.48
CA ALA A 47 25.27 5.12 -8.55
C ALA A 47 24.46 5.09 -7.24
N PRO A 48 23.15 4.77 -7.28
CA PRO A 48 22.33 4.67 -6.08
C PRO A 48 22.94 3.71 -5.05
N LEU A 49 22.92 4.13 -3.78
CA LEU A 49 23.28 3.29 -2.65
C LEU A 49 22.31 2.11 -2.53
N PRO A 50 22.72 0.96 -1.98
CA PRO A 50 21.81 -0.14 -1.70
C PRO A 50 20.62 0.32 -0.84
N LEU A 51 19.46 -0.31 -1.03
CA LEU A 51 18.30 -0.06 -0.17
C LEU A 51 18.67 -0.39 1.29
N PRO A 52 18.57 0.56 2.23
CA PRO A 52 18.91 0.31 3.62
C PRO A 52 17.84 -0.59 4.25
N ILE A 53 18.26 -1.76 4.72
CA ILE A 53 17.39 -2.65 5.51
C ILE A 53 17.37 -2.10 6.94
N GLY A 54 16.26 -1.45 7.32
CA GLY A 54 16.08 -0.85 8.64
C GLY A 54 16.49 0.62 8.72
N GLU A 55 17.62 0.90 9.38
CA GLU A 55 18.09 2.25 9.70
C GLU A 55 19.44 2.53 9.04
N VAL A 56 19.62 3.76 8.54
CA VAL A 56 20.87 4.26 7.98
C VAL A 56 21.36 5.47 8.77
N ASP A 57 22.65 5.49 9.07
CA ASP A 57 23.32 6.61 9.72
C ASP A 57 23.99 7.49 8.66
N LEU A 58 23.74 8.79 8.73
CA LEU A 58 24.38 9.80 7.89
C LEU A 58 24.97 10.90 8.77
N ASP A 59 26.18 11.30 8.43
CA ASP A 59 26.77 12.51 9.01
C ASP A 59 26.30 13.72 8.23
N PHE A 60 26.04 14.83 8.92
CA PHE A 60 25.64 16.07 8.28
C PHE A 60 26.11 17.30 9.07
N SER A 61 26.12 18.42 8.39
CA SER A 61 26.32 19.76 8.92
C SER A 61 25.20 20.64 8.42
N VAL A 62 24.88 21.65 9.20
CA VAL A 62 23.81 22.60 8.95
C VAL A 62 24.39 24.00 9.00
N ARG A 63 24.14 24.80 7.96
CA ARG A 63 24.58 26.19 7.91
C ARG A 63 23.45 27.10 7.45
N ALA A 64 23.18 28.15 8.20
CA ALA A 64 22.31 29.26 7.81
C ALA A 64 23.04 30.20 6.85
N LEU A 65 22.37 30.61 5.77
CA LEU A 65 22.85 31.59 4.80
C LEU A 65 21.84 32.72 4.65
N LEU A 66 22.36 33.91 4.35
CA LEU A 66 21.61 35.10 3.97
C LEU A 66 21.00 34.93 2.55
N PRO A 67 20.04 35.79 2.14
CA PRO A 67 19.55 35.84 0.76
C PRO A 67 20.62 36.00 -0.33
N SER A 68 21.79 36.53 0.02
CA SER A 68 22.93 36.64 -0.90
C SER A 68 23.65 35.30 -1.15
N GLY A 69 23.38 34.28 -0.33
CA GLY A 69 24.09 32.99 -0.30
C GLY A 69 25.31 32.98 0.64
N ASP A 70 25.64 34.10 1.29
CA ASP A 70 26.73 34.18 2.26
C ASP A 70 26.31 33.59 3.62
N PRO A 71 27.23 33.00 4.41
CA PRO A 71 26.93 32.50 5.75
C PRO A 71 26.32 33.57 6.67
N ASP A 72 25.19 33.24 7.30
CA ASP A 72 24.56 34.09 8.32
C ASP A 72 25.12 33.78 9.71
N THR A 73 26.21 34.45 10.07
CA THR A 73 26.82 34.29 11.40
C THR A 73 26.01 34.93 12.53
N ALA A 74 24.93 35.66 12.23
CA ALA A 74 24.07 36.25 13.26
C ALA A 74 22.99 35.29 13.73
N PHE A 75 22.70 34.23 12.96
CA PHE A 75 21.66 33.29 13.32
C PHE A 75 22.02 32.46 14.56
N LYS A 76 21.09 32.45 15.51
CA LYS A 76 21.13 31.61 16.70
C LYS A 76 19.73 31.08 16.98
N GLY A 77 19.54 29.79 16.77
CA GLY A 77 18.24 29.15 16.93
C GLY A 77 18.32 27.64 16.73
N PHE A 78 17.28 26.93 17.15
CA PHE A 78 17.16 25.51 16.87
C PHE A 78 16.54 25.29 15.49
N VAL A 79 17.06 24.29 14.77
CA VAL A 79 16.38 23.76 13.58
C VAL A 79 15.97 22.33 13.83
N ARG A 80 14.79 21.95 13.36
CA ARG A 80 14.29 20.59 13.40
C ARG A 80 14.74 19.84 12.15
N ILE A 81 15.23 18.63 12.36
CA ILE A 81 15.67 17.74 11.28
C ILE A 81 14.55 16.75 10.94
N SER A 82 14.25 16.63 9.65
CA SER A 82 13.39 15.60 9.09
C SER A 82 14.03 14.99 7.83
N ALA A 83 13.47 13.88 7.34
CA ALA A 83 13.98 13.16 6.18
C ALA A 83 12.80 12.69 5.32
N THR A 84 12.90 12.84 4.00
CA THR A 84 11.84 12.43 3.07
C THR A 84 12.45 11.88 1.77
N PRO A 85 12.07 10.68 1.30
CA PRO A 85 11.29 9.66 2.00
C PRO A 85 12.02 9.08 3.23
N GLY A 86 11.26 8.56 4.19
CA GLY A 86 11.78 7.99 5.43
C GLY A 86 11.41 8.81 6.66
N ALA A 87 11.99 8.46 7.81
CA ALA A 87 11.74 9.17 9.06
C ALA A 87 13.00 9.24 9.92
N VAL A 88 13.21 10.38 10.58
CA VAL A 88 14.31 10.55 11.53
C VAL A 88 14.02 9.76 12.80
N VAL A 89 14.89 8.81 13.14
CA VAL A 89 14.84 8.04 14.38
C VAL A 89 15.49 8.84 15.50
N SER A 90 16.71 9.34 15.27
CA SER A 90 17.46 10.14 16.23
C SER A 90 18.40 11.11 15.53
N VAL A 91 18.67 12.23 16.20
CA VAL A 91 19.79 13.12 15.86
C VAL A 91 20.72 13.17 17.07
N THR A 92 22.01 12.99 16.84
CA THR A 92 23.04 13.07 17.89
C THR A 92 24.19 13.94 17.42
N GLY A 93 24.80 14.67 18.33
CA GLY A 93 25.89 15.59 18.00
C GLY A 93 26.01 16.68 19.05
N ASP A 94 26.98 17.57 18.88
CA ASP A 94 27.09 18.75 19.72
C ASP A 94 25.81 19.60 19.59
N ARG A 95 25.21 19.94 20.74
CA ARG A 95 23.97 20.73 20.87
C ARG A 95 22.74 20.18 20.13
N ALA A 96 22.66 18.87 19.94
CA ALA A 96 21.45 18.19 19.51
C ALA A 96 20.54 17.85 20.70
N THR A 97 19.26 18.22 20.60
CA THR A 97 18.21 17.88 21.58
C THR A 97 17.03 17.26 20.84
N GLY A 98 16.83 15.95 21.02
CA GLY A 98 15.79 15.20 20.31
C GLY A 98 16.04 15.17 18.80
N ARG A 99 15.17 15.81 18.01
CA ARG A 99 15.36 16.01 16.56
C ARG A 99 15.79 17.44 16.20
N ASN A 100 16.07 18.27 17.21
CA ASN A 100 16.42 19.67 17.03
C ASN A 100 17.92 19.87 17.22
N VAL A 101 18.53 20.73 16.43
CA VAL A 101 19.97 21.06 16.48
C VAL A 101 20.10 22.56 16.69
N LEU A 102 20.80 23.00 17.74
CA LEU A 102 21.06 24.42 17.99
C LEU A 102 22.19 24.92 17.08
N LEU A 103 21.89 25.90 16.24
CA LEU A 103 22.88 26.63 15.47
C LEU A 103 23.45 27.77 16.31
N LEU A 104 24.78 27.89 16.30
CA LEU A 104 25.52 29.01 16.87
C LEU A 104 26.39 29.58 15.77
N ASP A 105 26.45 30.91 15.67
CA ASP A 105 27.06 31.63 14.57
C ASP A 105 26.59 31.08 13.20
N GLY A 106 25.29 30.75 13.12
CA GLY A 106 24.66 30.17 11.94
C GLY A 106 25.02 28.73 11.61
N GLN A 107 25.72 27.97 12.48
CA GLN A 107 26.18 26.64 12.10
C GLN A 107 26.15 25.56 13.21
N ALA A 108 26.00 24.32 12.75
CA ALA A 108 26.25 23.10 13.51
C ALA A 108 26.96 22.09 12.60
N VAL A 109 28.11 21.57 13.03
CA VAL A 109 28.97 20.69 12.22
C VAL A 109 29.10 19.34 12.92
N GLY A 110 29.23 18.26 12.14
CA GLY A 110 29.48 16.92 12.69
C GLY A 110 28.28 16.36 13.46
N GLN A 111 27.07 16.62 12.95
CA GLN A 111 25.85 16.00 13.45
C GLN A 111 25.69 14.62 12.81
N HIS A 112 25.01 13.71 13.51
CA HIS A 112 24.71 12.37 13.05
C HIS A 112 23.20 12.19 13.07
N VAL A 113 22.61 11.78 11.94
CA VAL A 113 21.19 11.48 11.83
C VAL A 113 21.00 10.01 11.50
N ARG A 114 20.11 9.37 12.24
CA ARG A 114 19.62 8.03 11.95
C ARG A 114 18.28 8.10 11.27
N ILE A 115 18.15 7.52 10.09
CA ILE A 115 16.94 7.54 9.28
C ILE A 115 16.45 6.11 9.08
N ARG A 116 15.17 5.86 9.32
CA ARG A 116 14.50 4.62 8.93
C ARG A 116 13.79 4.79 7.59
N ASN A 117 13.66 3.70 6.84
CA ASN A 117 12.88 3.64 5.59
C ASN A 117 13.34 4.61 4.48
N ALA A 118 14.61 5.04 4.50
CA ALA A 118 15.19 5.82 3.42
C ALA A 118 15.21 5.01 2.11
N ARG A 119 14.81 5.62 1.01
CA ARG A 119 14.61 4.95 -0.30
C ARG A 119 14.57 5.97 -1.42
N GLY A 120 14.95 5.55 -2.62
CA GLY A 120 14.97 6.45 -3.77
C GLY A 120 15.77 7.74 -3.49
N PRO A 121 15.40 8.89 -4.06
CA PRO A 121 15.99 10.18 -3.71
C PRO A 121 15.50 10.62 -2.31
N THR A 122 16.32 10.42 -1.29
CA THR A 122 16.04 10.84 0.09
C THR A 122 16.79 12.13 0.43
N SER A 123 16.08 13.15 0.87
CA SER A 123 16.65 14.42 1.33
C SER A 123 16.44 14.64 2.82
N LEU A 124 17.45 15.25 3.45
CA LEU A 124 17.34 15.81 4.79
C LEU A 124 16.77 17.23 4.70
N TRP A 125 15.89 17.55 5.63
CA TRP A 125 15.32 18.88 5.79
C TRP A 125 15.74 19.42 7.15
N ALA A 126 16.08 20.70 7.19
CA ALA A 126 16.33 21.45 8.41
C ALA A 126 15.44 22.70 8.39
N GLU A 127 14.60 22.85 9.41
CA GLU A 127 13.61 23.92 9.49
C GLU A 127 13.63 24.60 10.86
N ASP A 128 13.70 25.93 10.87
CA ASP A 128 13.47 26.72 12.09
C ASP A 128 11.96 26.81 12.39
N ILE A 129 11.48 25.84 13.16
CA ILE A 129 10.09 25.80 13.63
C ILE A 129 9.87 26.61 14.92
N GLY A 130 10.88 27.33 15.43
CA GLY A 130 10.74 28.14 16.65
C GLY A 130 10.88 27.36 17.95
N TYR A 131 11.44 26.14 17.90
CA TYR A 131 11.66 25.33 19.11
C TYR A 131 12.59 26.05 20.09
N VAL A 132 12.10 26.27 21.32
CA VAL A 132 12.90 26.76 22.45
C VAL A 132 12.70 25.81 23.63
N PRO A 133 13.76 25.14 24.12
CA PRO A 133 13.63 24.16 25.19
C PRO A 133 13.16 24.81 26.50
N VAL A 134 12.20 24.16 27.17
CA VAL A 134 11.68 24.59 28.48
C VAL A 134 12.78 24.82 29.53
N ASP A 135 12.67 25.93 30.25
CA ASP A 135 13.41 26.18 31.49
C ASP A 135 12.78 25.39 32.65
N PRO A 136 13.53 24.47 33.31
CA PRO A 136 13.00 23.67 34.40
C PRO A 136 12.51 24.48 35.62
N GLU A 137 12.83 25.78 35.71
CA GLU A 137 12.45 26.64 36.83
C GLU A 137 11.07 27.32 36.64
N LYS A 138 10.48 27.31 35.43
CA LYS A 138 9.17 27.91 35.15
C LYS A 138 8.26 26.98 34.32
N PRO A 139 6.93 27.16 34.39
CA PRO A 139 6.04 26.57 33.40
C PRO A 139 6.42 27.04 31.99
N PRO A 140 6.38 26.15 30.98
CA PRO A 140 6.59 26.55 29.59
C PRO A 140 5.48 27.50 29.15
N GLU A 141 5.84 28.55 28.40
CA GLU A 141 4.89 29.56 27.91
C GLU A 141 3.78 28.88 27.09
N CYS A 142 4.13 27.89 26.25
CA CYS A 142 3.17 27.14 25.44
C CYS A 142 2.24 26.16 26.18
N ALA A 143 2.22 26.15 27.51
CA ALA A 143 1.27 25.39 28.31
C ALA A 143 0.96 26.03 29.68
N ASP A 144 1.11 27.35 29.82
CA ASP A 144 0.87 28.07 31.08
C ASP A 144 -0.55 28.66 31.20
N GLY A 145 -1.36 28.61 30.13
CA GLY A 145 -2.72 29.14 30.11
C GLY A 145 -2.83 30.63 29.76
N ILE A 146 -1.73 31.26 29.34
CA ILE A 146 -1.62 32.70 29.07
C ILE A 146 -1.21 32.88 27.60
N ASP A 147 -1.79 33.89 26.96
CA ASP A 147 -1.33 34.41 25.66
C ASP A 147 -0.09 35.32 25.93
N ASN A 148 1.09 34.71 25.97
CA ASN A 148 2.37 35.35 26.30
C ASN A 148 2.82 36.32 25.20
N ASP A 149 2.54 36.04 23.93
CA ASP A 149 2.92 36.89 22.79
C ASP A 149 1.82 37.90 22.36
N LYS A 150 0.61 37.73 22.90
CA LYS A 150 -0.58 38.59 22.73
C LYS A 150 -1.15 38.58 21.32
N ASP A 151 -1.02 37.45 20.63
CA ASP A 151 -1.49 37.30 19.27
C ASP A 151 -2.97 36.86 19.18
N GLY A 152 -3.58 36.52 20.33
CA GLY A 152 -4.96 36.11 20.48
C GLY A 152 -5.17 34.59 20.47
N THR A 153 -4.11 33.81 20.32
CA THR A 153 -4.09 32.36 20.58
C THR A 153 -3.45 32.07 21.94
N ILE A 154 -3.74 30.90 22.51
CA ILE A 154 -3.27 30.53 23.86
C ILE A 154 -2.83 29.08 23.78
N ASP A 155 -1.56 28.82 24.14
CA ASP A 155 -0.96 27.51 24.31
C ASP A 155 -1.03 26.55 23.10
N TYR A 156 -0.21 25.50 23.14
CA TYR A 156 -0.31 24.38 22.21
C TYR A 156 -1.59 23.53 22.45
N PRO A 157 -2.30 23.05 21.41
CA PRO A 157 -2.03 23.17 19.97
C PRO A 157 -2.77 24.32 19.27
N GLN A 158 -3.43 25.21 20.02
CA GLN A 158 -4.21 26.30 19.42
C GLN A 158 -3.33 27.46 18.95
N ASP A 159 -2.19 27.67 19.60
CA ASP A 159 -1.19 28.68 19.27
C ASP A 159 -0.22 28.19 18.18
N PRO A 160 -0.20 28.82 16.97
CA PRO A 160 0.73 28.48 15.90
C PRO A 160 2.19 28.84 16.17
N GLY A 161 2.45 29.73 17.12
CA GLY A 161 3.78 30.10 17.58
C GLY A 161 4.42 29.07 18.51
N CYS A 162 3.65 28.10 19.00
CA CYS A 162 4.12 26.95 19.76
C CYS A 162 4.41 25.75 18.85
N ALA A 163 5.68 25.35 18.73
CA ALA A 163 6.01 24.10 18.05
C ALA A 163 5.65 22.87 18.89
N PHE A 164 5.79 22.97 20.22
CA PHE A 164 5.41 21.94 21.19
C PHE A 164 4.87 22.54 22.49
N ALA A 165 4.09 21.76 23.24
CA ALA A 165 3.57 22.16 24.55
C ALA A 165 4.65 22.41 25.64
N ASN A 166 5.90 22.05 25.38
CA ASN A 166 7.03 22.27 26.28
C ASN A 166 8.01 23.31 25.72
N ASP A 167 7.51 24.23 24.90
CA ASP A 167 8.30 25.35 24.39
C ASP A 167 8.21 26.55 25.33
N ASP A 168 9.33 27.23 25.46
CA ASP A 168 9.50 28.36 26.38
C ASP A 168 9.19 29.73 25.74
N THR A 169 8.58 29.72 24.56
CA THR A 169 8.15 30.90 23.82
C THR A 169 6.97 30.58 22.89
N GLU A 170 6.04 31.52 22.76
CA GLU A 170 4.96 31.50 21.77
C GLU A 170 5.29 32.34 20.51
N SER A 171 6.50 32.89 20.37
CA SER A 171 6.82 33.80 19.25
C SER A 171 6.93 33.13 17.88
N GLY A 172 6.93 31.79 17.81
CA GLY A 172 7.11 31.02 16.58
C GLY A 172 8.51 31.10 15.97
N GLY A 173 8.75 30.22 15.00
CA GLY A 173 9.99 30.20 14.21
C GLY A 173 9.96 31.16 13.03
N THR A 174 11.12 31.33 12.41
CA THR A 174 11.19 32.02 11.10
C THR A 174 10.65 31.17 9.95
N TYR A 175 10.40 29.87 10.18
CA TYR A 175 10.07 28.85 9.17
C TYR A 175 11.09 28.75 8.05
N ALA A 176 12.31 29.22 8.34
CA ALA A 176 13.39 29.16 7.40
C ALA A 176 13.84 27.71 7.26
N ALA A 177 13.82 27.23 6.03
CA ALA A 177 14.01 25.83 5.72
C ALA A 177 15.11 25.65 4.68
N GLY A 178 15.79 24.52 4.77
CA GLY A 178 16.73 24.10 3.75
C GLY A 178 16.82 22.59 3.62
N VAL A 179 17.20 22.17 2.42
CA VAL A 179 17.08 20.79 1.96
C VAL A 179 18.42 20.34 1.43
N SER A 180 18.86 19.16 1.85
CA SER A 180 20.07 18.55 1.31
C SER A 180 19.88 18.17 -0.16
N ALA A 181 21.00 18.08 -0.88
CA ALA A 181 21.01 17.28 -2.10
C ALA A 181 20.50 15.85 -1.78
N PRO A 182 19.72 15.23 -2.68
CA PRO A 182 19.13 13.92 -2.41
C PRO A 182 20.20 12.84 -2.40
N VAL A 183 20.27 12.10 -1.30
CA VAL A 183 20.98 10.83 -1.21
C VAL A 183 20.16 9.79 -1.98
N ARG A 184 20.73 9.28 -3.07
CA ARG A 184 20.02 8.29 -3.91
C ARG A 184 20.24 6.90 -3.33
N TYR A 185 19.19 6.32 -2.78
CA TYR A 185 19.10 4.90 -2.47
C TYR A 185 18.39 4.16 -3.61
N ALA A 186 18.59 2.85 -3.70
CA ALA A 186 17.80 2.00 -4.57
C ALA A 186 16.32 2.08 -4.19
N LEU A 187 15.44 1.88 -5.19
CA LEU A 187 14.00 1.76 -4.96
C LEU A 187 13.69 0.38 -4.36
N PRO A 188 12.71 0.27 -3.46
CA PRO A 188 12.24 -1.01 -2.94
C PRO A 188 11.61 -1.86 -4.04
N ARG A 189 11.76 -3.18 -3.95
CA ARG A 189 10.98 -4.13 -4.77
C ARG A 189 9.62 -4.38 -4.10
N LEU A 190 8.74 -5.14 -4.78
CA LEU A 190 7.46 -5.56 -4.20
C LEU A 190 7.64 -6.30 -2.86
N GLY A 191 8.63 -7.20 -2.77
CA GLY A 191 8.94 -7.90 -1.52
C GLY A 191 9.35 -6.97 -0.39
N ASP A 192 10.12 -5.93 -0.69
CA ASP A 192 10.56 -4.95 0.32
C ASP A 192 9.40 -4.04 0.73
N MET A 193 8.50 -3.70 -0.21
CA MET A 193 7.25 -2.99 0.07
C MET A 193 6.35 -3.75 1.04
N GLN A 194 6.26 -5.07 0.91
CA GLN A 194 5.53 -5.92 1.87
C GLN A 194 6.29 -6.15 3.19
N GLY A 195 7.54 -5.68 3.29
CA GLY A 195 8.42 -5.96 4.43
C GLY A 195 8.88 -7.42 4.52
N ARG A 196 8.64 -8.22 3.48
CA ARG A 196 8.85 -9.68 3.46
C ARG A 196 8.22 -10.36 4.68
N GLY A 197 7.04 -9.90 5.06
CA GLY A 197 6.28 -10.35 6.22
C GLY A 197 4.84 -9.89 6.12
N ALA A 198 4.12 -9.94 7.23
CA ALA A 198 2.69 -9.67 7.26
C ALA A 198 2.30 -8.20 7.36
N ARG A 199 3.27 -7.28 7.27
CA ARG A 199 3.05 -5.83 7.39
C ARG A 199 4.08 -5.05 6.60
N THR A 200 3.62 -4.08 5.82
CA THR A 200 4.48 -3.11 5.16
C THR A 200 5.27 -2.26 6.16
N PRO A 201 6.57 -2.01 5.93
CA PRO A 201 7.32 -1.02 6.67
C PRO A 201 6.98 0.42 6.25
N TYR A 202 6.18 0.60 5.19
CA TYR A 202 5.85 1.88 4.56
C TYR A 202 4.36 2.24 4.74
N GLU A 203 3.76 1.84 5.86
CA GLU A 203 2.34 2.06 6.15
C GLU A 203 1.97 3.55 5.99
N GLN A 204 1.00 3.83 5.12
CA GLN A 204 0.50 5.16 4.77
C GLN A 204 1.55 6.09 4.12
N GLU A 205 2.66 5.54 3.62
CA GLU A 205 3.68 6.29 2.91
C GLU A 205 3.60 6.05 1.39
N GLY A 206 3.96 7.06 0.61
CA GLY A 206 4.17 6.93 -0.83
C GLY A 206 5.43 6.11 -1.13
N VAL A 207 5.32 5.10 -1.97
CA VAL A 207 6.42 4.21 -2.38
C VAL A 207 6.47 4.11 -3.90
N GLU A 208 7.67 4.23 -4.45
CA GLU A 208 7.97 3.90 -5.85
C GLU A 208 8.69 2.55 -5.89
N ILE A 209 8.19 1.63 -6.71
CA ILE A 209 8.68 0.26 -6.83
C ILE A 209 9.75 0.19 -7.91
N ALA A 210 10.83 -0.54 -7.63
CA ALA A 210 11.85 -0.87 -8.61
C ALA A 210 11.27 -1.74 -9.74
N THR A 211 11.19 -1.16 -10.94
CA THR A 211 10.72 -1.84 -12.17
C THR A 211 11.82 -1.99 -13.22
N LYS A 212 13.05 -1.54 -12.90
CA LYS A 212 14.21 -1.54 -13.80
C LYS A 212 15.45 -1.95 -13.03
N ALA A 213 16.38 -2.59 -13.75
CA ALA A 213 17.68 -2.94 -13.21
C ALA A 213 18.46 -1.67 -12.78
N PRO A 214 19.15 -1.69 -11.64
CA PRO A 214 20.07 -0.62 -11.27
C PRO A 214 21.19 -0.43 -12.32
N PRO A 215 21.76 0.78 -12.45
CA PRO A 215 22.87 1.02 -13.37
C PRO A 215 24.06 0.08 -13.10
N GLY A 216 24.61 -0.52 -14.16
CA GLY A 216 25.76 -1.41 -14.07
C GLY A 216 25.44 -2.88 -13.75
N VAL A 217 24.17 -3.23 -13.55
CA VAL A 217 23.73 -4.62 -13.38
C VAL A 217 23.61 -5.33 -14.73
N ASP A 218 24.24 -6.49 -14.86
CA ASP A 218 24.11 -7.37 -16.01
C ASP A 218 23.01 -8.43 -15.76
N CYS A 219 21.83 -8.20 -16.35
CA CYS A 219 20.69 -9.11 -16.22
C CYS A 219 20.91 -10.50 -16.83
N ALA A 220 21.91 -10.66 -17.70
CA ALA A 220 22.27 -11.98 -18.22
C ALA A 220 23.07 -12.79 -17.18
N ALA A 221 23.89 -12.11 -16.36
CA ALA A 221 24.68 -12.72 -15.31
C ALA A 221 23.88 -12.93 -14.02
N ASP A 222 23.04 -11.97 -13.65
CA ASP A 222 22.16 -12.05 -12.48
C ASP A 222 20.74 -11.57 -12.84
N PRO A 223 19.88 -12.47 -13.35
CA PRO A 223 18.49 -12.14 -13.64
C PRO A 223 17.71 -11.69 -12.41
N SER A 224 18.11 -12.13 -11.21
CA SER A 224 17.37 -11.83 -9.97
C SER A 224 17.55 -10.38 -9.54
N ALA A 225 18.63 -9.71 -9.98
CA ALA A 225 18.88 -8.30 -9.75
C ALA A 225 18.12 -7.36 -10.72
N CYS A 226 17.32 -7.91 -11.63
CA CYS A 226 16.64 -7.16 -12.68
C CYS A 226 15.12 -7.28 -12.55
N PRO A 227 14.46 -6.35 -11.81
CA PRO A 227 13.02 -6.38 -11.59
C PRO A 227 12.22 -6.60 -12.86
N ASN A 228 11.26 -7.53 -12.79
CA ASN A 228 10.38 -7.86 -13.90
C ASN A 228 8.94 -8.01 -13.38
N VAL A 229 8.30 -6.85 -13.25
CA VAL A 229 6.95 -6.70 -12.68
C VAL A 229 5.91 -6.92 -13.77
N ILE A 230 5.24 -8.07 -13.73
CA ILE A 230 4.26 -8.53 -14.73
C ILE A 230 2.85 -8.42 -14.16
N VAL A 231 1.91 -7.93 -14.96
CA VAL A 231 0.48 -7.94 -14.63
C VAL A 231 -0.06 -9.37 -14.70
N THR A 232 -0.58 -9.89 -13.59
CA THR A 232 -1.04 -11.29 -13.46
C THR A 232 -2.57 -11.43 -13.43
N ARG A 233 -3.28 -10.36 -13.07
CA ARG A 233 -4.75 -10.27 -13.08
C ARG A 233 -5.21 -8.82 -13.20
N ILE A 234 -6.28 -8.59 -13.94
CA ILE A 234 -7.08 -7.36 -13.86
C ILE A 234 -8.36 -7.68 -13.07
N SER A 235 -8.68 -6.88 -12.06
CA SER A 235 -9.93 -6.98 -11.30
C SER A 235 -10.83 -5.78 -11.58
N ALA A 236 -12.07 -5.81 -11.08
CA ALA A 236 -13.03 -4.74 -11.29
C ALA A 236 -12.61 -3.41 -10.63
N ASP A 237 -11.73 -3.46 -9.64
CA ASP A 237 -11.31 -2.38 -8.75
C ASP A 237 -9.81 -2.07 -8.83
N GLY A 238 -9.05 -2.81 -9.64
CA GLY A 238 -7.59 -2.73 -9.64
C GLY A 238 -6.91 -3.74 -10.54
N PHE A 239 -5.65 -4.01 -10.23
CA PHE A 239 -4.84 -5.01 -10.92
C PHE A 239 -3.80 -5.62 -9.98
N TYR A 240 -3.37 -6.83 -10.32
CA TYR A 240 -2.35 -7.56 -9.59
C TYR A 240 -1.09 -7.65 -10.41
N VAL A 241 0.04 -7.51 -9.72
CA VAL A 241 1.36 -7.59 -10.30
C VAL A 241 2.23 -8.60 -9.59
N THR A 242 3.24 -9.13 -10.28
CA THR A 242 4.24 -10.02 -9.71
C THR A 242 5.61 -9.67 -10.24
N ASP A 243 6.58 -9.47 -9.35
CA ASP A 243 7.99 -9.37 -9.71
C ASP A 243 8.56 -10.77 -9.91
N THR A 244 8.49 -11.26 -11.13
CA THR A 244 8.91 -12.62 -11.54
C THR A 244 10.40 -12.89 -11.38
N SER A 245 11.20 -11.85 -11.13
CA SER A 245 12.64 -11.97 -10.92
C SER A 245 13.06 -12.01 -9.45
N ASP A 246 12.16 -11.72 -8.49
CA ASP A 246 12.46 -11.84 -7.06
C ASP A 246 12.20 -13.30 -6.59
N PRO A 247 13.22 -14.08 -6.23
CA PRO A 247 13.04 -15.47 -5.81
C PRO A 247 12.58 -15.63 -4.35
N ASN A 248 12.50 -14.54 -3.58
CA ASN A 248 12.38 -14.61 -2.12
C ASN A 248 10.92 -14.67 -1.63
N GLY A 249 9.92 -14.64 -2.51
CA GLY A 249 8.50 -14.52 -2.18
C GLY A 249 8.13 -13.09 -1.75
N TYR A 250 6.88 -12.90 -1.32
CA TYR A 250 6.27 -11.58 -1.05
C TYR A 250 6.31 -10.64 -2.26
N ASN A 251 6.48 -11.20 -3.46
CA ASN A 251 6.77 -10.47 -4.68
C ASN A 251 5.51 -10.23 -5.53
N HIS A 252 4.32 -10.29 -4.93
CA HIS A 252 3.04 -10.15 -5.60
C HIS A 252 2.19 -9.10 -4.89
N ALA A 253 1.66 -8.11 -5.60
CA ALA A 253 0.91 -7.03 -4.95
C ALA A 253 -0.38 -6.72 -5.70
N PHE A 254 -1.38 -6.26 -4.94
CA PHE A 254 -2.57 -5.62 -5.48
C PHE A 254 -2.38 -4.10 -5.54
N ALA A 255 -2.79 -3.51 -6.66
CA ALA A 255 -2.81 -2.07 -6.88
C ALA A 255 -4.26 -1.62 -7.13
N PHE A 256 -4.79 -0.79 -6.24
CA PHE A 256 -6.19 -0.39 -6.20
C PHE A 256 -6.45 0.89 -7.02
N THR A 257 -7.27 0.81 -8.07
CA THR A 257 -7.56 1.93 -8.99
C THR A 257 -9.03 2.35 -9.02
N PHE A 258 -9.86 1.96 -8.04
CA PHE A 258 -11.33 2.11 -7.97
C PHE A 258 -12.14 1.42 -9.07
N SER A 259 -11.58 1.33 -10.26
CA SER A 259 -12.11 0.63 -11.43
C SER A 259 -10.97 -0.08 -12.16
N ALA A 260 -11.30 -1.11 -12.94
CA ALA A 260 -10.34 -1.75 -13.84
C ALA A 260 -9.60 -0.69 -14.70
N PRO A 261 -8.26 -0.66 -14.70
CA PRO A 261 -7.51 0.32 -15.47
C PRO A 261 -7.68 0.10 -16.98
N GLY A 262 -7.98 1.18 -17.72
CA GLY A 262 -8.07 1.15 -19.18
C GLY A 262 -6.72 0.82 -19.83
N GLY A 263 -6.75 0.04 -20.92
CA GLY A 263 -5.55 -0.32 -21.70
C GLY A 263 -4.60 -1.35 -21.07
N LEU A 264 -4.67 -1.58 -19.75
CA LEU A 264 -3.86 -2.59 -19.07
C LEU A 264 -4.41 -4.00 -19.30
N ARG A 265 -3.51 -4.97 -19.50
CA ARG A 265 -3.82 -6.37 -19.77
C ARG A 265 -2.90 -7.30 -18.97
N VAL A 266 -3.36 -8.52 -18.76
CA VAL A 266 -2.51 -9.62 -18.27
C VAL A 266 -1.33 -9.79 -19.24
N CYS A 267 -0.15 -10.13 -18.70
CA CYS A 267 1.14 -10.23 -19.39
C CYS A 267 1.87 -8.90 -19.66
N ASP A 268 1.22 -7.74 -19.53
CA ASP A 268 1.92 -6.46 -19.64
C ASP A 268 3.00 -6.34 -18.57
N ARG A 269 4.08 -5.64 -18.92
CA ARG A 269 5.16 -5.35 -17.98
C ARG A 269 5.03 -3.93 -17.47
N ILE A 270 4.99 -3.77 -16.16
CA ILE A 270 4.99 -2.47 -15.52
C ILE A 270 6.39 -1.87 -15.59
N THR A 271 6.51 -0.66 -16.15
CA THR A 271 7.78 0.05 -16.35
C THR A 271 7.98 1.20 -15.37
N GLN A 272 6.90 1.66 -14.73
CA GLN A 272 6.91 2.53 -13.55
C GLN A 272 5.73 2.14 -12.67
N LEU A 273 5.93 2.10 -11.35
CA LEU A 273 4.87 1.84 -10.39
C LEU A 273 5.15 2.62 -9.12
N SER A 274 4.18 3.41 -8.69
CA SER A 274 4.19 4.08 -7.39
C SER A 274 2.79 4.15 -6.83
N GLY A 275 2.66 4.35 -5.53
CA GLY A 275 1.38 4.49 -4.84
C GLY A 275 1.59 4.60 -3.34
N THR A 276 0.51 4.68 -2.58
CA THR A 276 0.58 4.66 -1.12
C THR A 276 0.50 3.20 -0.65
N ALA A 277 1.51 2.74 0.09
CA ALA A 277 1.44 1.41 0.70
C ALA A 277 0.53 1.44 1.93
N SER A 278 -0.36 0.46 2.07
CA SER A 278 -1.25 0.37 3.22
C SER A 278 -1.64 -1.08 3.55
N GLU A 279 -1.81 -1.34 4.83
CA GLU A 279 -2.45 -2.54 5.37
C GLU A 279 -3.97 -2.41 5.33
N PHE A 280 -4.62 -3.08 4.38
CA PHE A 280 -6.06 -3.00 4.19
C PHE A 280 -6.73 -4.35 4.44
N PHE A 281 -7.44 -4.47 5.57
CA PHE A 281 -8.14 -5.70 5.95
C PHE A 281 -7.29 -6.98 5.86
N GLY A 282 -6.05 -6.91 6.31
CA GLY A 282 -5.18 -8.09 6.46
C GLY A 282 -4.33 -8.44 5.25
N PHE A 283 -4.24 -7.57 4.24
CA PHE A 283 -3.28 -7.69 3.14
C PHE A 283 -2.62 -6.34 2.82
N THR A 284 -1.39 -6.36 2.30
CA THR A 284 -0.72 -5.13 1.85
C THR A 284 -1.17 -4.76 0.43
N GLU A 285 -1.61 -3.51 0.23
CA GLU A 285 -1.95 -2.99 -1.10
C GLU A 285 -1.26 -1.67 -1.44
N LEU A 286 -1.21 -1.35 -2.74
CA LEU A 286 -0.85 -0.04 -3.26
C LEU A 286 -2.12 0.75 -3.60
N GLY A 287 -2.45 1.71 -2.75
CA GLY A 287 -3.55 2.65 -2.96
C GLY A 287 -3.15 3.79 -3.92
N PHE A 288 -4.11 4.26 -4.71
CA PHE A 288 -3.96 5.38 -5.66
C PHE A 288 -2.70 5.27 -6.54
N PRO A 289 -2.49 4.17 -7.26
CA PRO A 289 -1.25 3.92 -7.95
C PRO A 289 -1.10 4.83 -9.17
N SER A 290 0.13 5.29 -9.41
CA SER A 290 0.58 5.83 -10.68
C SER A 290 1.48 4.81 -11.36
N PHE A 291 1.17 4.44 -12.60
CA PHE A 291 1.90 3.42 -13.32
C PHE A 291 2.10 3.76 -14.80
N GLN A 292 3.13 3.17 -15.38
CA GLN A 292 3.32 3.07 -16.83
C GLN A 292 3.58 1.61 -17.18
N GLN A 293 3.18 1.21 -18.37
CA GLN A 293 3.36 -0.15 -18.86
C GLN A 293 4.10 -0.19 -20.20
N HIS A 294 4.71 -1.33 -20.45
CA HIS A 294 5.07 -1.82 -21.77
C HIS A 294 4.01 -2.85 -22.16
N ASP A 295 3.27 -2.54 -23.21
CA ASP A 295 2.23 -3.43 -23.74
C ASP A 295 2.89 -4.71 -24.27
N TRP A 296 2.48 -5.86 -23.74
CA TRP A 296 3.02 -7.13 -24.18
C TRP A 296 2.57 -7.43 -25.61
N ARG A 297 3.55 -7.64 -26.50
CA ARG A 297 3.32 -7.99 -27.90
C ARG A 297 3.28 -9.51 -28.07
N PHE A 298 2.11 -10.00 -28.45
CA PHE A 298 1.88 -11.42 -28.71
C PHE A 298 2.79 -11.93 -29.85
N PRO A 299 3.54 -13.03 -29.66
CA PRO A 299 4.37 -13.61 -30.71
C PRO A 299 3.49 -14.20 -31.83
N THR A 300 3.71 -13.76 -33.06
CA THR A 300 3.05 -14.31 -34.26
C THR A 300 4.03 -15.17 -35.06
N GLN A 301 3.55 -15.84 -36.11
CA GLN A 301 4.44 -16.61 -37.00
C GLN A 301 5.52 -15.73 -37.67
N THR A 302 5.29 -14.43 -37.80
CA THR A 302 6.15 -13.50 -38.55
C THR A 302 6.81 -12.42 -37.69
N ASP A 303 6.34 -12.21 -36.47
CA ASP A 303 6.91 -11.27 -35.49
C ASP A 303 7.16 -12.05 -34.19
N PRO A 304 8.43 -12.17 -33.72
CA PRO A 304 8.73 -12.84 -32.46
C PRO A 304 8.09 -12.16 -31.23
N GLY A 305 7.53 -10.95 -31.39
CA GLY A 305 6.86 -10.23 -30.31
C GLY A 305 7.82 -9.99 -29.15
N ASP A 306 7.29 -10.10 -27.94
CA ASP A 306 8.09 -10.07 -26.70
C ASP A 306 8.30 -11.49 -26.11
N GLY A 307 8.05 -12.53 -26.92
CA GLY A 307 8.09 -13.93 -26.48
C GLY A 307 6.83 -14.38 -25.71
N PRO A 308 6.86 -15.56 -25.08
CA PRO A 308 5.72 -16.08 -24.33
C PRO A 308 5.37 -15.17 -23.15
N CYS A 309 4.09 -15.15 -22.78
CA CYS A 309 3.62 -14.43 -21.61
C CYS A 309 4.40 -14.87 -20.36
N GLN A 310 4.84 -13.90 -19.56
CA GLN A 310 5.70 -14.13 -18.40
C GLN A 310 4.94 -14.28 -17.09
N VAL A 311 3.61 -14.44 -17.11
CA VAL A 311 2.83 -14.70 -15.91
C VAL A 311 3.29 -16.05 -15.31
N PRO A 312 3.74 -16.08 -14.04
CA PRO A 312 4.25 -17.30 -13.43
C PRO A 312 3.15 -18.36 -13.31
N GLU A 313 3.53 -19.63 -13.39
CA GLU A 313 2.61 -20.73 -13.14
C GLU A 313 2.07 -20.66 -11.71
N PRO A 314 0.80 -21.02 -11.47
CA PRO A 314 0.22 -20.92 -10.14
C PRO A 314 0.95 -21.82 -9.14
N ILE A 315 1.18 -21.28 -7.95
CA ILE A 315 1.75 -22.02 -6.82
C ILE A 315 0.70 -23.02 -6.31
N VAL A 316 1.08 -24.29 -6.19
CA VAL A 316 0.13 -25.33 -5.75
C VAL A 316 -0.10 -25.23 -4.25
N ILE A 317 -1.37 -25.11 -3.87
CA ILE A 317 -1.85 -25.24 -2.49
C ILE A 317 -2.46 -26.64 -2.35
N ASP A 318 -1.83 -27.44 -1.51
CA ASP A 318 -2.34 -28.72 -1.01
C ASP A 318 -2.94 -28.56 0.40
N SER A 319 -3.38 -29.66 0.98
CA SER A 319 -3.99 -29.62 2.32
C SER A 319 -3.01 -29.22 3.43
N THR A 320 -1.70 -29.40 3.24
CA THR A 320 -0.70 -29.04 4.25
C THR A 320 -0.43 -27.54 4.22
N SER A 321 -0.14 -27.02 3.04
CA SER A 321 0.10 -25.60 2.77
C SER A 321 -1.14 -24.73 3.01
N SER A 322 -2.35 -25.25 2.83
CA SER A 322 -3.59 -24.50 3.14
C SER A 322 -3.77 -24.18 4.64
N ALA A 323 -2.95 -24.77 5.52
CA ALA A 323 -2.97 -24.53 6.97
C ALA A 323 -1.70 -23.81 7.46
N ASP A 324 -0.82 -23.40 6.56
CA ASP A 324 0.42 -22.68 6.88
C ASP A 324 0.23 -21.19 6.59
N ASP A 325 -0.21 -20.44 7.59
CA ASP A 325 -0.45 -19.00 7.46
C ASP A 325 0.81 -18.23 7.02
N ALA A 326 2.00 -18.67 7.44
CA ALA A 326 3.25 -18.00 7.05
C ALA A 326 3.57 -18.22 5.57
N LEU A 327 3.28 -19.42 5.04
CA LEU A 327 3.39 -19.69 3.61
C LEU A 327 2.35 -18.91 2.80
N LEU A 328 1.09 -18.90 3.25
CA LEU A 328 0.01 -18.19 2.56
C LEU A 328 0.27 -16.68 2.53
N GLU A 329 0.78 -16.11 3.62
CA GLU A 329 1.25 -14.72 3.68
C GLU A 329 2.34 -14.44 2.66
N LYS A 330 3.32 -15.35 2.54
CA LYS A 330 4.42 -15.23 1.58
C LYS A 330 3.97 -15.22 0.12
N ILE A 331 2.82 -15.81 -0.19
CA ILE A 331 2.26 -15.91 -1.53
C ILE A 331 0.94 -15.15 -1.65
N GLU A 332 0.69 -14.21 -0.74
CA GLU A 332 -0.45 -13.31 -0.84
C GLU A 332 -0.41 -12.55 -2.17
N SER A 333 -1.56 -12.34 -2.81
CA SER A 333 -1.70 -11.75 -4.14
C SER A 333 -1.05 -12.56 -5.29
N ALA A 334 -0.44 -13.71 -5.00
CA ALA A 334 0.11 -14.60 -6.01
C ALA A 334 -1.01 -15.34 -6.76
N LEU A 335 -0.65 -15.85 -7.94
CA LEU A 335 -1.46 -16.86 -8.61
C LEU A 335 -1.23 -18.21 -7.93
N VAL A 336 -2.30 -18.88 -7.51
CA VAL A 336 -2.27 -20.16 -6.81
C VAL A 336 -3.24 -21.16 -7.43
N ARG A 337 -3.06 -22.44 -7.13
CA ARG A 337 -3.90 -23.53 -7.66
C ARG A 337 -4.12 -24.62 -6.62
N VAL A 338 -5.35 -25.10 -6.51
CA VAL A 338 -5.70 -26.34 -5.82
C VAL A 338 -6.04 -27.42 -6.83
N ALA A 339 -5.79 -28.68 -6.46
CA ALA A 339 -6.05 -29.85 -7.29
C ALA A 339 -6.87 -30.90 -6.54
N ASP A 340 -7.74 -31.61 -7.29
CA ASP A 340 -8.53 -32.74 -6.81
C ASP A 340 -9.30 -32.47 -5.51
N VAL A 341 -9.96 -31.30 -5.45
CA VAL A 341 -10.78 -30.86 -4.32
C VAL A 341 -12.26 -31.13 -4.59
N LYS A 342 -13.09 -31.10 -3.54
CA LYS A 342 -14.55 -31.17 -3.66
C LYS A 342 -15.21 -29.91 -3.14
N VAL A 343 -16.28 -29.45 -3.76
CA VAL A 343 -17.10 -28.39 -3.14
C VAL A 343 -17.73 -28.95 -1.86
N GLY A 344 -17.83 -28.13 -0.81
CA GLY A 344 -18.51 -28.50 0.43
C GLY A 344 -19.87 -29.15 0.18
N ALA A 345 -20.16 -30.24 0.90
CA ALA A 345 -21.35 -31.05 0.69
C ALA A 345 -22.64 -30.40 1.23
N PHE A 346 -22.54 -29.56 2.26
CA PHE A 346 -23.69 -28.88 2.86
C PHE A 346 -23.74 -27.45 2.34
N PHE A 347 -24.56 -27.23 1.32
CA PHE A 347 -24.58 -25.98 0.60
C PHE A 347 -25.95 -25.68 0.01
N GLY A 348 -26.78 -24.96 0.76
CA GLY A 348 -28.10 -24.54 0.28
C GLY A 348 -28.85 -23.58 1.20
N PRO A 349 -29.94 -22.98 0.66
CA PRO A 349 -30.66 -21.87 1.29
C PRO A 349 -31.51 -22.22 2.50
N GLU A 350 -31.78 -23.50 2.78
CA GLU A 350 -32.68 -23.84 3.87
C GLU A 350 -32.00 -23.57 5.23
N PRO A 351 -32.75 -23.08 6.23
CA PRO A 351 -32.23 -22.89 7.59
C PRO A 351 -31.69 -24.19 8.18
N ALA A 352 -30.50 -24.12 8.78
CA ALA A 352 -29.77 -25.26 9.36
C ALA A 352 -30.32 -25.68 10.75
N ILE A 353 -31.65 -25.74 10.89
CA ILE A 353 -32.32 -26.16 12.13
C ILE A 353 -32.12 -27.67 12.33
N GLY A 354 -31.41 -28.04 13.41
CA GLY A 354 -31.12 -29.42 13.75
C GLY A 354 -29.89 -30.02 13.04
N GLY A 355 -29.08 -29.19 12.38
CA GLY A 355 -27.81 -29.58 11.75
C GLY A 355 -27.74 -29.25 10.26
N PHE A 356 -26.56 -29.52 9.68
CA PHE A 356 -26.28 -29.27 8.27
C PHE A 356 -26.67 -30.45 7.39
N ALA A 357 -27.18 -30.14 6.20
CA ALA A 357 -27.51 -31.13 5.17
C ALA A 357 -27.30 -30.52 3.78
N GLU A 358 -27.46 -31.34 2.73
CA GLU A 358 -27.17 -30.96 1.34
C GLU A 358 -27.76 -29.59 0.95
N ASN A 359 -29.00 -29.30 1.33
CA ASN A 359 -29.69 -28.04 1.03
C ASN A 359 -29.86 -27.12 2.26
N LYS A 360 -29.32 -27.52 3.42
CA LYS A 360 -29.51 -26.86 4.72
C LYS A 360 -28.18 -26.37 5.29
N SER A 361 -27.83 -25.12 4.97
CA SER A 361 -26.62 -24.48 5.50
C SER A 361 -26.80 -22.99 5.80
N SER A 362 -28.03 -22.47 5.75
CA SER A 362 -28.32 -21.09 6.15
C SER A 362 -28.34 -20.96 7.67
N CYS A 363 -27.48 -20.10 8.21
CA CYS A 363 -27.46 -19.74 9.62
C CYS A 363 -28.23 -18.46 9.96
N ASP A 364 -28.82 -17.81 8.95
CA ASP A 364 -29.96 -16.92 9.12
C ASP A 364 -31.19 -17.80 9.44
N LEU A 365 -31.49 -17.94 10.73
CA LEU A 365 -32.51 -18.86 11.24
C LEU A 365 -33.87 -18.17 11.38
N ASP A 366 -33.90 -16.85 11.53
CA ASP A 366 -35.13 -16.06 11.58
C ASP A 366 -35.60 -15.56 10.19
N GLY A 367 -34.74 -15.65 9.17
CA GLY A 367 -35.02 -15.30 7.78
C GLY A 367 -34.96 -13.80 7.49
N ASN A 368 -34.25 -13.02 8.31
CA ASN A 368 -34.14 -11.57 8.14
C ASN A 368 -33.11 -11.15 7.06
N GLY A 369 -32.36 -12.11 6.51
CA GLY A 369 -31.34 -11.91 5.47
C GLY A 369 -29.93 -11.70 6.01
N ALA A 370 -29.71 -11.78 7.31
CA ALA A 370 -28.42 -11.60 7.97
C ALA A 370 -28.22 -12.63 9.10
N ILE A 371 -26.97 -12.82 9.50
CA ILE A 371 -26.63 -13.63 10.67
C ILE A 371 -26.43 -12.68 11.84
N ASP A 372 -27.18 -12.89 12.91
CA ASP A 372 -27.07 -12.12 14.14
C ASP A 372 -25.97 -12.67 15.05
N PHE A 373 -24.91 -11.88 15.23
CA PHE A 373 -23.78 -12.19 16.11
C PHE A 373 -23.86 -11.53 17.50
N ASP A 374 -24.76 -10.57 17.69
CA ASP A 374 -24.72 -9.65 18.83
C ASP A 374 -25.89 -9.86 19.80
N THR A 375 -27.03 -10.38 19.35
CA THR A 375 -28.22 -10.55 20.19
C THR A 375 -28.10 -11.75 21.12
N PRO A 376 -28.15 -11.57 22.45
CA PRO A 376 -28.14 -12.68 23.40
C PRO A 376 -29.35 -13.60 23.21
N GLY A 377 -29.10 -14.88 22.96
CA GLY A 377 -30.14 -15.89 22.72
C GLY A 377 -30.46 -16.17 21.25
N SER A 378 -29.86 -15.44 20.31
CA SER A 378 -29.82 -15.89 18.92
C SER A 378 -28.97 -17.17 18.84
N ASN A 379 -29.45 -18.18 18.10
CA ASN A 379 -28.67 -19.39 17.84
C ASN A 379 -27.87 -19.29 16.54
N GLU A 380 -27.90 -18.12 15.88
CA GLU A 380 -27.33 -17.88 14.55
C GLU A 380 -25.81 -17.81 14.61
N ALA A 381 -25.25 -17.07 15.58
CA ALA A 381 -23.81 -17.08 15.85
C ALA A 381 -23.28 -18.50 16.12
N ALA A 382 -24.00 -19.28 16.92
CA ALA A 382 -23.63 -20.67 17.23
C ALA A 382 -23.71 -21.57 15.99
N CYS A 383 -24.73 -21.40 15.14
CA CYS A 383 -24.84 -22.06 13.84
C CYS A 383 -23.65 -21.70 12.94
N ALA A 384 -23.35 -20.40 12.79
CA ALA A 384 -22.28 -19.92 11.93
C ALA A 384 -20.91 -20.45 12.40
N ASN A 385 -20.66 -20.49 13.72
CA ASN A 385 -19.45 -21.08 14.29
C ASN A 385 -19.37 -22.59 14.05
N ALA A 386 -20.49 -23.32 14.17
CA ALA A 386 -20.55 -24.75 13.89
C ALA A 386 -20.28 -25.05 12.40
N CYS A 387 -20.85 -24.25 11.49
CA CYS A 387 -20.56 -24.35 10.06
C CYS A 387 -19.10 -23.98 9.78
N GLY A 388 -18.59 -22.96 10.47
CA GLY A 388 -17.20 -22.54 10.45
C GLY A 388 -16.22 -23.68 10.73
N ALA A 389 -16.56 -24.51 11.73
CA ALA A 389 -15.77 -25.67 12.16
C ALA A 389 -15.94 -26.93 11.29
N ASP A 390 -17.00 -27.02 10.46
CA ASP A 390 -17.20 -28.13 9.54
C ASP A 390 -16.64 -27.79 8.14
N PRO A 391 -15.59 -28.48 7.68
CA PRO A 391 -14.98 -28.25 6.37
C PRO A 391 -15.96 -28.40 5.20
N ASN A 392 -17.00 -29.23 5.34
CA ASN A 392 -18.00 -29.48 4.31
C ASN A 392 -19.17 -28.49 4.33
N CYS A 393 -19.28 -27.65 5.36
CA CYS A 393 -20.34 -26.66 5.47
C CYS A 393 -19.95 -25.36 4.76
N VAL A 394 -20.79 -24.96 3.80
CA VAL A 394 -20.75 -23.64 3.17
C VAL A 394 -21.95 -22.85 3.68
N GLU A 395 -21.69 -21.87 4.55
CA GLU A 395 -22.75 -21.05 5.12
C GLU A 395 -23.42 -20.22 4.01
N TRP A 396 -24.74 -20.38 3.87
CA TRP A 396 -25.48 -19.87 2.72
C TRP A 396 -25.58 -18.35 2.69
N THR A 397 -25.83 -17.69 3.83
CA THR A 397 -26.05 -16.24 3.89
C THR A 397 -24.77 -15.47 3.54
N GLY A 398 -23.62 -15.96 4.00
CA GLY A 398 -22.28 -15.49 3.65
C GLY A 398 -21.96 -15.73 2.19
N TYR A 399 -22.27 -16.91 1.65
CA TYR A 399 -22.15 -17.17 0.21
C TYR A 399 -23.05 -16.24 -0.63
N ALA A 400 -24.31 -16.07 -0.24
CA ALA A 400 -25.26 -15.24 -0.99
C ALA A 400 -24.85 -13.76 -1.02
N SER A 401 -24.20 -13.27 0.04
CA SER A 401 -23.71 -11.88 0.12
C SER A 401 -22.34 -11.65 -0.52
N ARG A 402 -21.42 -12.62 -0.44
CA ARG A 402 -20.01 -12.44 -0.86
C ARG A 402 -19.54 -13.34 -2.00
N GLY A 403 -20.29 -14.40 -2.31
CA GLY A 403 -19.94 -15.40 -3.32
C GLY A 403 -18.85 -16.40 -2.91
N ASN A 404 -18.31 -16.28 -1.70
CA ASN A 404 -17.27 -17.17 -1.19
C ASN A 404 -17.88 -18.52 -0.77
N TYR A 405 -17.24 -19.61 -1.17
CA TYR A 405 -17.60 -20.96 -0.75
C TYR A 405 -16.34 -21.78 -0.49
N ARG A 406 -16.51 -22.99 0.04
CA ARG A 406 -15.39 -23.84 0.43
C ARG A 406 -15.18 -24.98 -0.55
N VAL A 407 -13.91 -25.28 -0.79
CA VAL A 407 -13.47 -26.54 -1.38
C VAL A 407 -12.68 -27.33 -0.34
N VAL A 408 -12.82 -28.65 -0.39
CA VAL A 408 -12.37 -29.60 0.62
C VAL A 408 -11.38 -30.56 -0.01
N PHE A 409 -10.23 -30.71 0.62
CA PHE A 409 -9.19 -31.68 0.27
C PHE A 409 -9.58 -33.09 0.76
N GLY A 410 -8.86 -34.12 0.28
CA GLY A 410 -9.15 -35.52 0.64
C GLY A 410 -9.00 -35.85 2.14
N ASP A 411 -8.26 -35.05 2.90
CA ASP A 411 -8.05 -35.18 4.35
C ASP A 411 -9.02 -34.32 5.18
N ASN A 412 -10.08 -33.81 4.54
CA ASN A 412 -11.12 -32.97 5.16
C ASN A 412 -10.61 -31.60 5.62
N ARG A 413 -9.46 -31.10 5.14
CA ARG A 413 -9.13 -29.67 5.24
C ARG A 413 -9.85 -28.90 4.14
N SER A 414 -10.01 -27.59 4.32
CA SER A 414 -10.67 -26.75 3.32
C SER A 414 -10.01 -25.39 3.17
N ILE A 415 -10.25 -24.75 2.03
CA ILE A 415 -9.87 -23.38 1.71
C ILE A 415 -11.05 -22.67 1.06
N GLN A 416 -11.16 -21.35 1.23
CA GLN A 416 -12.19 -20.57 0.56
C GLN A 416 -11.81 -20.33 -0.90
N VAL A 417 -12.83 -20.27 -1.74
CA VAL A 417 -12.70 -19.92 -3.15
C VAL A 417 -13.84 -18.99 -3.54
N ASN A 418 -13.60 -18.18 -4.58
CA ASN A 418 -14.59 -17.34 -5.20
C ASN A 418 -14.47 -17.49 -6.73
N THR A 419 -15.59 -17.76 -7.38
CA THR A 419 -15.65 -17.98 -8.84
C THR A 419 -16.62 -17.04 -9.53
N GLN A 420 -16.91 -15.87 -8.94
CA GLN A 420 -17.84 -14.89 -9.52
C GLN A 420 -17.39 -14.39 -10.91
N SER A 421 -16.08 -14.33 -11.17
CA SER A 421 -15.54 -13.97 -12.49
C SER A 421 -15.75 -15.06 -13.55
N VAL A 422 -16.15 -16.28 -13.16
CA VAL A 422 -16.48 -17.38 -14.09
C VAL A 422 -17.97 -17.36 -14.37
N SER A 423 -18.37 -16.61 -15.39
CA SER A 423 -19.78 -16.52 -15.79
C SER A 423 -20.37 -17.91 -16.05
N GLN A 424 -21.65 -18.10 -15.69
CA GLN A 424 -22.41 -19.36 -15.86
C GLN A 424 -21.94 -20.56 -15.03
N PHE A 425 -20.92 -20.43 -14.18
CA PHE A 425 -20.59 -21.46 -13.20
C PHE A 425 -21.52 -21.35 -11.99
N ASN A 426 -22.08 -22.49 -11.56
CA ASN A 426 -22.97 -22.56 -10.40
C ASN A 426 -22.38 -23.48 -9.32
N PRO A 427 -21.72 -22.94 -8.28
CA PRO A 427 -21.06 -23.76 -7.27
C PRO A 427 -22.07 -24.57 -6.43
N VAL A 428 -23.31 -24.10 -6.33
CA VAL A 428 -24.39 -24.80 -5.62
C VAL A 428 -24.77 -26.10 -6.32
N GLN A 429 -24.68 -26.19 -7.65
CA GLN A 429 -24.88 -27.44 -8.40
C GLN A 429 -23.68 -28.39 -8.33
N MET A 430 -22.55 -27.90 -7.79
CA MET A 430 -21.31 -28.64 -7.60
C MET A 430 -21.12 -29.15 -6.18
N ARG A 431 -22.06 -28.91 -5.26
CA ARG A 431 -22.00 -29.40 -3.87
C ARG A 431 -21.60 -30.89 -3.79
N GLY A 432 -20.55 -31.19 -3.02
CA GLY A 432 -19.98 -32.54 -2.88
C GLY A 432 -19.27 -33.12 -4.11
N LYS A 433 -19.30 -32.43 -5.27
CA LYS A 433 -18.67 -32.87 -6.51
C LYS A 433 -17.23 -32.36 -6.61
N ALA A 434 -16.45 -33.06 -7.44
CA ALA A 434 -15.04 -32.76 -7.62
C ALA A 434 -14.81 -31.57 -8.56
N ILE A 435 -13.82 -30.77 -8.22
CA ILE A 435 -13.15 -29.81 -9.09
C ILE A 435 -11.72 -30.32 -9.27
N ARG A 436 -11.32 -30.59 -10.52
CA ARG A 436 -10.00 -31.15 -10.79
C ARG A 436 -8.92 -30.11 -10.56
N PHE A 437 -9.09 -28.90 -11.10
CA PHE A 437 -8.20 -27.77 -10.83
C PHE A 437 -9.03 -26.50 -10.64
N LEU A 438 -8.64 -25.71 -9.63
CA LEU A 438 -9.11 -24.34 -9.47
C LEU A 438 -7.89 -23.47 -9.24
N SER A 439 -7.66 -22.53 -10.15
CA SER A 439 -6.61 -21.52 -10.06
C SER A 439 -7.21 -20.15 -9.76
N GLY A 440 -6.39 -19.21 -9.33
CA GLY A 440 -6.84 -17.86 -9.06
C GLY A 440 -5.84 -17.08 -8.24
N THR A 441 -6.16 -15.84 -7.94
CA THR A 441 -5.32 -15.01 -7.06
C THR A 441 -5.65 -15.30 -5.61
N LEU A 442 -4.62 -15.51 -4.78
CA LEU A 442 -4.80 -15.67 -3.33
C LEU A 442 -5.00 -14.31 -2.67
N ARG A 443 -6.02 -14.22 -1.81
CA ARG A 443 -6.34 -13.00 -1.07
C ARG A 443 -6.60 -13.31 0.41
N ASN A 444 -6.03 -12.49 1.29
CA ASN A 444 -6.36 -12.48 2.71
C ASN A 444 -7.49 -11.48 2.99
N PHE A 445 -8.39 -11.83 3.90
CA PHE A 445 -9.38 -10.90 4.45
C PHE A 445 -9.50 -11.12 5.97
N SER A 446 -9.06 -10.14 6.75
CA SER A 446 -9.16 -10.16 8.21
C SER A 446 -10.63 -9.95 8.64
N GLY A 447 -11.33 -11.03 9.01
CA GLY A 447 -12.73 -10.89 9.46
C GLY A 447 -13.55 -12.16 9.72
N GLY A 448 -12.94 -13.35 9.89
CA GLY A 448 -13.70 -14.58 10.14
C GLY A 448 -12.83 -15.82 10.39
N ALA A 449 -13.43 -17.01 10.33
CA ALA A 449 -12.69 -18.27 10.32
C ALA A 449 -12.34 -18.66 8.87
N LEU A 450 -11.05 -18.97 8.62
CA LEU A 450 -10.39 -19.11 7.30
C LEU A 450 -10.26 -17.77 6.57
N ASN A 451 -9.12 -17.10 6.68
CA ASN A 451 -8.94 -15.75 6.09
C ASN A 451 -8.49 -15.75 4.61
N TRP A 452 -8.18 -16.92 4.05
CA TRP A 452 -7.58 -17.06 2.72
C TRP A 452 -8.59 -17.53 1.68
N THR A 453 -8.74 -16.74 0.62
CA THR A 453 -9.64 -17.02 -0.51
C THR A 453 -8.87 -17.07 -1.82
N ILE A 454 -9.13 -18.09 -2.65
CA ILE A 454 -8.64 -18.15 -4.04
C ILE A 454 -9.73 -17.57 -4.95
N GLU A 455 -9.45 -16.44 -5.57
CA GLU A 455 -10.38 -15.79 -6.51
C GLU A 455 -10.01 -16.15 -7.96
N ALA A 456 -10.87 -16.92 -8.63
CA ALA A 456 -10.67 -17.25 -10.04
C ALA A 456 -10.72 -15.99 -10.91
N ARG A 457 -9.86 -15.92 -11.94
CA ARG A 457 -9.73 -14.73 -12.80
C ARG A 457 -10.68 -14.79 -13.99
N CYS A 458 -10.81 -15.98 -14.58
CA CYS A 458 -11.67 -16.25 -15.73
C CYS A 458 -12.00 -17.74 -15.81
N LEU A 459 -12.72 -18.16 -16.85
CA LEU A 459 -13.11 -19.56 -17.06
C LEU A 459 -11.93 -20.54 -17.14
N ASP A 460 -10.77 -20.11 -17.65
CA ASP A 460 -9.59 -20.97 -17.82
C ASP A 460 -9.03 -21.48 -16.49
N ASP A 461 -9.31 -20.77 -15.40
CA ASP A 461 -8.86 -21.13 -14.07
C ASP A 461 -9.68 -22.29 -13.46
N LEU A 462 -10.78 -22.71 -14.09
CA LEU A 462 -11.69 -23.72 -13.52
C LEU A 462 -11.83 -24.95 -14.42
N VAL A 463 -11.30 -26.08 -13.95
CA VAL A 463 -11.36 -27.38 -14.63
C VAL A 463 -12.23 -28.34 -13.83
N CYS A 464 -13.36 -28.75 -14.40
CA CYS A 464 -14.25 -29.73 -13.80
C CYS A 464 -14.91 -30.63 -14.86
N ASP A 465 -15.16 -31.89 -14.50
CA ASP A 465 -15.74 -32.90 -15.39
C ASP A 465 -17.23 -33.13 -15.07
N ASP A 466 -18.03 -32.05 -14.95
CA ASP A 466 -19.47 -32.14 -14.72
C ASP A 466 -20.28 -31.62 -15.93
N PRO A 467 -21.13 -32.46 -16.55
CA PRO A 467 -21.97 -32.05 -17.68
C PRO A 467 -22.95 -30.89 -17.40
N SER A 468 -23.32 -30.67 -16.13
CA SER A 468 -24.20 -29.57 -15.71
C SER A 468 -23.48 -28.22 -15.62
N GLN A 469 -22.15 -28.19 -15.71
CA GLN A 469 -21.33 -26.98 -15.69
C GLN A 469 -20.72 -26.72 -17.07
N PRO A 470 -21.43 -26.03 -18.00
CA PRO A 470 -20.87 -25.68 -19.30
C PRO A 470 -19.69 -24.69 -19.20
N ALA A 471 -19.58 -23.97 -18.08
CA ALA A 471 -18.55 -22.98 -17.83
C ALA A 471 -17.17 -23.57 -17.47
N CYS A 472 -17.11 -24.84 -17.05
CA CYS A 472 -15.85 -25.50 -16.76
C CYS A 472 -15.11 -25.85 -18.04
N VAL A 473 -13.79 -25.65 -18.04
CA VAL A 473 -12.91 -26.24 -19.06
C VAL A 473 -12.99 -27.77 -18.93
N LYS A 474 -13.45 -28.43 -20.00
CA LYS A 474 -13.65 -29.88 -20.04
C LYS A 474 -12.38 -30.59 -20.47
N GLY A 475 -12.00 -31.63 -19.72
CA GLY A 475 -11.13 -32.67 -20.24
C GLY A 475 -9.65 -32.37 -20.54
N PRO A 476 -8.96 -31.35 -19.99
CA PRO A 476 -7.51 -31.40 -19.99
C PRO A 476 -7.04 -32.33 -18.85
N THR A 477 -6.07 -33.21 -19.15
CA THR A 477 -5.38 -34.03 -18.14
C THR A 477 -4.50 -33.17 -17.23
N ASP A 478 -4.04 -32.04 -17.77
CA ASP A 478 -3.14 -31.09 -17.15
C ASP A 478 -3.84 -29.74 -16.96
N PRO A 479 -3.45 -28.91 -15.97
CA PRO A 479 -4.03 -27.59 -15.81
C PRO A 479 -3.64 -26.67 -16.99
N VAL A 480 -4.50 -25.69 -17.28
CA VAL A 480 -4.19 -24.66 -18.29
C VAL A 480 -3.02 -23.80 -17.80
N SER A 481 -2.00 -23.63 -18.63
CA SER A 481 -0.82 -22.82 -18.31
C SER A 481 -1.21 -21.36 -18.11
N SER A 482 -0.59 -20.69 -17.13
CA SER A 482 -0.78 -19.26 -16.86
C SER A 482 -0.35 -18.35 -18.01
N GLN A 483 0.47 -18.86 -18.93
CA GLN A 483 0.92 -18.13 -20.12
C GLN A 483 -0.18 -17.96 -21.18
N ILE A 484 -1.27 -18.72 -21.07
CA ILE A 484 -2.43 -18.65 -21.97
C ILE A 484 -3.75 -18.47 -21.20
N ALA A 485 -3.83 -18.94 -19.95
CA ALA A 485 -5.03 -18.81 -19.12
C ALA A 485 -5.32 -17.35 -18.78
N CYS A 486 -6.52 -16.90 -19.14
CA CYS A 486 -6.98 -15.52 -18.93
C CYS A 486 -6.12 -14.48 -19.64
N VAL A 487 -5.43 -14.88 -20.72
CA VAL A 487 -4.63 -14.00 -21.57
C VAL A 487 -5.44 -13.64 -22.80
N PHE A 488 -5.77 -12.36 -22.93
CA PHE A 488 -6.57 -11.84 -24.05
C PHE A 488 -5.70 -10.93 -24.93
N PRO A 489 -5.48 -11.27 -26.21
CA PRO A 489 -4.71 -10.42 -27.10
C PRO A 489 -5.45 -9.11 -27.37
N ARG A 490 -4.68 -8.02 -27.50
CA ARG A 490 -5.22 -6.74 -28.02
C ARG A 490 -5.66 -6.95 -29.47
N THR A 491 -6.83 -6.41 -29.82
CA THR A 491 -7.37 -6.50 -31.19
C THR A 491 -7.78 -5.11 -31.66
N GLU A 492 -7.67 -4.83 -32.96
CA GLU A 492 -8.01 -3.52 -33.56
C GLU A 492 -9.47 -3.05 -33.31
N ASN A 493 -10.34 -3.93 -32.80
CA ASN A 493 -11.73 -3.65 -32.47
C ASN A 493 -12.02 -3.74 -30.96
N ASP A 494 -10.99 -3.70 -30.10
CA ASP A 494 -11.17 -3.77 -28.65
C ASP A 494 -11.89 -2.49 -28.17
N PRO A 495 -13.12 -2.59 -27.62
CA PRO A 495 -13.85 -1.42 -27.14
C PRO A 495 -13.13 -0.68 -25.99
N ASN A 496 -12.12 -1.30 -25.37
CA ASN A 496 -11.30 -0.67 -24.34
C ASN A 496 -10.06 0.07 -24.88
N GLU A 497 -9.80 0.05 -26.19
CA GLU A 497 -8.80 0.93 -26.82
C GLU A 497 -9.37 2.33 -27.08
N ALA A 498 -10.70 2.48 -27.15
CA ALA A 498 -11.36 3.70 -27.64
C ALA A 498 -11.85 4.67 -26.55
N SER A 499 -11.39 4.57 -25.31
CA SER A 499 -11.73 5.53 -24.24
C SER A 499 -10.51 6.12 -23.54
N ASN A 500 -9.56 6.64 -24.32
CA ASN A 500 -8.67 7.74 -23.93
C ASN A 500 -8.29 8.58 -25.14
#